data_AF-A0A4V3RT84-F1
#
_entry.id   AF-A0A4V3RT84-F1
#
_cell.length_a   1.000
_cell.length_b   1.000
_cell.length_c   1.000
_cell.angle_alpha   90.00
_cell.angle_beta   90.00
_cell.angle_gamma   90.00
#
_symmetry.space_group_name_H-M   'P 1'
#
loop_
_entity.id
_entity.type
_entity.pdbx_description
1 polymer ?
#
loop_
_entity_poly.entity_id
_entity_poly.type
_entity_poly.pdbx_seq_one_letter_code
_entity_poly.pdbx_strand_id
1 'polypeptide(L)'
;MKQITADNSRISACGLYCGACRKFLSGKCPGCKDNEKASWCKIRQCCKSRGYHTCAECECDVRECKTYSNFISKVFALIFNSDRPACIRFIKEHGEMAYAEEMAKRKSQTIKRI
;
A
#
# COMPACT_ATOMS: atom_id res chain seq x y z
N MET A 1 15.69 14.77 2.86
CA MET A 1 14.64 13.75 2.65
C MET A 1 13.51 14.39 1.87
N LYS A 2 12.82 13.66 0.99
CA LYS A 2 11.61 14.15 0.32
C LYS A 2 10.58 14.58 1.37
N GLN A 3 9.72 15.53 1.03
CA GLN A 3 8.61 15.90 1.89
C GLN A 3 7.48 14.86 1.79
N ILE A 4 6.77 14.65 2.90
CA ILE A 4 5.53 13.87 2.93
C ILE A 4 4.45 14.79 2.36
N THR A 5 4.00 14.48 1.14
CA THR A 5 2.92 15.18 0.45
C THR A 5 1.78 14.19 0.22
N ALA A 6 0.54 14.65 0.07
CA ALA A 6 -0.56 13.82 -0.40
C ALA A 6 -0.43 13.61 -1.92
N ASP A 7 -0.34 12.37 -2.35
CA ASP A 7 -0.12 11.99 -3.75
C ASP A 7 -0.58 10.54 -3.95
N ASN A 8 -1.72 10.34 -4.62
CA ASN A 8 -2.28 9.01 -4.84
C ASN A 8 -1.32 8.09 -5.58
N SER A 9 -0.47 8.61 -6.48
CA SER A 9 0.51 7.79 -7.22
C SER A 9 1.53 7.08 -6.31
N ARG A 10 1.63 7.51 -5.05
CA ARG A 10 2.48 6.91 -4.01
C ARG A 10 1.76 5.85 -3.19
N ILE A 11 0.51 5.52 -3.50
CA ILE A 11 -0.20 4.38 -2.92
C ILE A 11 0.29 3.11 -3.61
N SER A 12 0.69 2.13 -2.82
CA SER A 12 1.08 0.83 -3.34
C SER A 12 -0.15 -0.03 -3.62
N ALA A 13 0.00 -1.00 -4.51
CA ALA A 13 -1.02 -1.99 -4.84
C ALA A 13 -1.71 -2.60 -3.59
N CYS A 14 -0.95 -2.78 -2.51
CA CYS A 14 -1.43 -3.39 -1.29
C CYS A 14 -2.02 -2.44 -0.23
N GLY A 15 -2.13 -1.14 -0.54
CA GLY A 15 -2.65 -0.11 0.33
C GLY A 15 -1.60 0.60 1.19
N LEU A 16 -0.33 0.19 1.20
CA LEU A 16 0.71 0.96 1.90
C LEU A 16 0.99 2.29 1.19
N TYR A 17 1.28 3.34 1.95
CA TYR A 17 1.59 4.67 1.44
C TYR A 17 3.11 4.94 1.38
N CYS A 18 3.67 4.93 0.17
CA CYS A 18 5.09 5.22 -0.05
C CYS A 18 5.45 6.66 0.28
N GLY A 19 4.49 7.59 0.20
CA GLY A 19 4.69 9.01 0.53
C GLY A 19 5.09 9.25 1.98
N ALA A 20 4.91 8.28 2.87
CA ALA A 20 5.41 8.28 4.25
C ALA A 20 6.51 7.22 4.51
N CYS A 21 7.04 6.57 3.45
CA CYS A 21 8.04 5.52 3.60
C CYS A 21 9.46 6.06 3.76
N ARG A 22 10.14 5.74 4.86
CA ARG A 22 11.51 6.25 5.15
C ARG A 22 12.49 5.97 4.00
N LYS A 23 12.44 4.78 3.37
CA LYS A 23 13.33 4.44 2.24
C LYS A 23 13.00 5.25 0.99
N PHE A 24 11.72 5.47 0.71
CA PHE A 24 11.30 6.34 -0.40
C PHE A 24 11.70 7.80 -0.16
N LEU A 25 11.45 8.31 1.05
CA LEU A 25 11.80 9.68 1.44
C LEU A 25 13.30 9.94 1.47
N SER A 26 14.13 8.93 1.72
CA SER A 26 15.59 9.03 1.65
C SER A 26 16.16 8.77 0.25
N GLY A 27 15.31 8.53 -0.77
CA GLY A 27 15.76 8.22 -2.13
C GLY A 27 16.36 6.82 -2.31
N LYS A 28 16.38 5.99 -1.26
CA LYS A 28 16.93 4.63 -1.26
C LYS A 28 15.97 3.59 -1.87
N CYS A 29 14.75 3.99 -2.22
CA CYS A 29 13.74 3.15 -2.85
C CYS A 29 12.94 4.00 -3.84
N PRO A 30 12.66 3.52 -5.06
CA PRO A 30 11.90 4.28 -6.05
C PRO A 30 10.41 4.38 -5.71
N GLY A 31 9.91 3.55 -4.78
CA GLY A 31 8.48 3.44 -4.46
C GLY A 31 7.90 2.13 -4.99
N CYS A 32 6.79 1.64 -4.42
CA CYS A 32 6.28 0.31 -4.74
C CYS A 32 5.89 0.14 -6.21
N LYS A 33 5.35 1.19 -6.84
CA LYS A 33 4.93 1.21 -8.25
C LYS A 33 6.11 1.01 -9.20
N ASP A 34 7.20 1.73 -8.96
CA ASP A 34 8.37 1.77 -9.83
C ASP A 34 9.50 0.80 -9.41
N ASN A 35 9.30 0.00 -8.36
CA ASN A 35 10.32 -0.93 -7.87
C ASN A 35 10.36 -2.23 -8.68
N GLU A 36 10.80 -2.17 -9.94
CA GLU A 36 10.90 -3.31 -10.85
C GLU A 36 11.69 -4.49 -10.26
N LYS A 37 12.74 -4.19 -9.47
CA LYS A 37 13.57 -5.19 -8.78
C LYS A 37 12.79 -6.06 -7.79
N ALA A 38 11.63 -5.61 -7.29
CA ALA A 38 10.77 -6.40 -6.41
C ALA A 38 9.85 -7.36 -7.18
N SER A 39 10.39 -8.11 -8.15
CA SER A 39 9.66 -9.09 -8.97
C SER A 39 8.98 -10.21 -8.15
N TRP A 40 9.37 -10.39 -6.90
CA TRP A 40 8.73 -11.32 -5.96
C TRP A 40 7.36 -10.82 -5.44
N CYS A 41 7.00 -9.55 -5.63
CA CYS A 41 5.76 -8.97 -5.11
C CYS A 41 4.54 -9.37 -5.94
N LYS A 42 3.96 -10.54 -5.64
CA LYS A 42 2.78 -11.10 -6.33
C LYS A 42 1.56 -10.17 -6.35
N ILE A 43 1.35 -9.37 -5.30
CA ILE A 43 0.22 -8.44 -5.21
C ILE A 43 0.32 -7.34 -6.27
N ARG A 44 1.51 -6.77 -6.43
CA ARG A 44 1.76 -5.75 -7.46
C ARG A 44 1.59 -6.34 -8.86
N GLN A 45 2.12 -7.53 -9.10
CA GLN A 45 1.94 -8.22 -10.38
C GLN A 45 0.47 -8.47 -10.69
N CYS A 46 -0.31 -8.92 -9.70
CA CYS A 46 -1.75 -9.15 -9.85
C CYS A 46 -2.53 -7.87 -10.19
N CYS A 47 -2.23 -6.74 -9.52
CA CYS A 47 -2.87 -5.47 -9.86
C CYS A 47 -2.47 -5.02 -11.26
N LYS A 48 -1.16 -5.06 -11.59
CA LYS A 48 -0.65 -4.70 -12.92
C LYS A 48 -1.29 -5.51 -14.04
N SER A 49 -1.43 -6.84 -13.87
CA SER A 49 -2.04 -7.70 -14.89
C SER A 49 -3.54 -7.45 -15.10
N ARG A 50 -4.21 -6.84 -14.12
CA ARG A 50 -5.63 -6.48 -14.17
C ARG A 50 -5.87 -5.02 -14.54
N GLY A 51 -4.80 -4.23 -14.70
CA GLY A 51 -4.91 -2.79 -14.92
C GLY A 51 -5.29 -1.99 -13.67
N TYR A 52 -5.28 -2.60 -12.49
CA TYR A 52 -5.61 -1.92 -11.23
C TYR A 52 -4.41 -1.13 -10.69
N HIS A 53 -4.70 0.01 -10.12
CA HIS A 53 -3.76 0.77 -9.30
C HIS A 53 -3.61 0.14 -7.91
N THR A 54 -4.73 -0.24 -7.28
CA THR A 54 -4.71 -0.88 -5.96
C THR A 54 -5.67 -2.07 -5.85
N CYS A 55 -5.49 -2.90 -4.83
CA CYS A 55 -6.44 -3.98 -4.55
C CYS A 55 -7.85 -3.47 -4.16
N ALA A 56 -8.06 -2.17 -3.95
CA ALA A 56 -9.38 -1.61 -3.67
C ALA A 56 -10.33 -1.67 -4.87
N GLU A 57 -9.78 -1.71 -6.08
CA GLU A 57 -10.53 -1.90 -7.34
C GLU A 57 -10.94 -3.35 -7.56
N CYS A 58 -10.40 -4.29 -6.78
CA CYS A 58 -10.79 -5.69 -6.85
C CYS A 58 -12.13 -5.92 -6.13
N GLU A 59 -13.00 -6.71 -6.75
CA GLU A 59 -14.26 -7.14 -6.12
C GLU A 59 -14.03 -8.14 -4.97
N CYS A 60 -12.94 -8.89 -5.02
CA CYS A 60 -12.57 -9.86 -3.99
C CYS A 60 -12.20 -9.18 -2.67
N ASP A 61 -12.76 -9.66 -1.56
CA ASP A 61 -12.27 -9.30 -0.23
C ASP A 61 -10.80 -9.71 -0.09
N VAL A 62 -9.94 -8.74 0.19
CA VAL A 62 -8.51 -8.95 0.36
C VAL A 62 -8.16 -9.91 1.50
N ARG A 63 -9.05 -10.10 2.49
CA ARG A 63 -8.91 -11.08 3.58
C ARG A 63 -9.00 -12.53 3.08
N GLU A 64 -9.83 -12.76 2.06
CA GLU A 64 -10.03 -14.06 1.43
C GLU A 64 -9.10 -14.28 0.22
N CYS A 65 -8.50 -13.21 -0.30
CA CYS A 65 -7.61 -13.27 -1.44
C CYS A 65 -6.27 -13.94 -1.09
N LYS A 66 -6.00 -15.15 -1.59
CA LYS A 66 -4.74 -15.89 -1.38
C LYS A 66 -3.48 -15.14 -1.87
N THR A 67 -3.61 -14.31 -2.90
CA THR A 67 -2.50 -13.47 -3.38
C THR A 67 -2.16 -12.37 -2.37
N TYR A 68 -3.17 -11.77 -1.77
CA TYR A 68 -3.03 -10.67 -0.82
C TYR A 68 -2.69 -11.17 0.59
N SER A 69 -3.54 -12.05 1.11
CA SER A 69 -3.50 -12.65 2.45
C SER A 69 -2.71 -13.95 2.44
N ASN A 70 -1.40 -13.80 2.22
CA ASN A 70 -0.43 -14.90 2.28
C ASN A 70 0.37 -14.86 3.60
N PHE A 71 1.10 -15.94 3.92
CA PHE A 71 1.89 -16.03 5.16
C PHE A 71 2.88 -14.86 5.33
N ILE A 72 3.56 -14.45 4.25
CA ILE A 72 4.51 -13.33 4.26
C ILE A 72 3.82 -12.01 4.64
N SER A 73 2.60 -11.78 4.15
CA SER A 73 1.82 -10.58 4.49
C SER A 73 1.45 -10.52 5.98
N LYS A 74 1.20 -11.66 6.63
CA LYS A 74 0.93 -11.76 8.07
C LYS A 74 2.17 -11.42 8.90
N VAL A 75 3.35 -11.87 8.48
CA VAL A 75 4.64 -11.54 9.13
C VAL A 75 4.92 -10.03 9.04
N PHE A 76 4.80 -9.43 7.85
CA PHE A 76 5.01 -7.99 7.70
C PHE A 76 3.95 -7.14 8.42
N ALA A 77 2.72 -7.61 8.53
CA ALA A 77 1.67 -6.93 9.31
C ALA A 77 2.04 -6.83 10.80
N LEU A 78 2.68 -7.86 11.36
CA LEU A 78 3.18 -7.83 12.74
C LEU A 78 4.35 -6.87 12.90
N ILE A 79 5.38 -6.98 12.04
CA ILE A 79 6.60 -6.15 12.13
C ILE A 79 6.29 -4.65 11.97
N PHE A 80 5.38 -4.30 11.07
CA PHE A 80 5.06 -2.88 10.80
C PHE A 80 3.87 -2.36 11.60
N ASN A 81 3.29 -3.18 12.48
CA ASN A 81 2.00 -2.95 13.12
C ASN A 81 0.96 -2.40 12.12
N SER A 82 0.77 -3.11 11.00
CA SER A 82 0.05 -2.64 9.83
C SER A 82 -1.26 -3.39 9.64
N ASP A 83 -2.36 -2.66 9.47
CA ASP A 83 -3.64 -3.18 9.02
C ASP A 83 -3.85 -2.79 7.53
N ARG A 84 -3.20 -3.54 6.65
CA ARG A 84 -3.32 -3.32 5.20
C ARG A 84 -4.75 -3.54 4.67
N PRO A 85 -5.53 -4.53 5.17
CA PRO A 85 -6.96 -4.61 4.83
C PRO A 85 -7.74 -3.34 5.20
N ALA A 86 -7.47 -2.70 6.34
CA ALA A 86 -8.08 -1.41 6.66
C ALA A 86 -7.67 -0.31 5.69
N CYS A 87 -6.41 -0.28 5.23
CA CYS A 87 -6.00 0.65 4.17
C CYS A 87 -6.80 0.46 2.88
N ILE A 88 -6.97 -0.79 2.43
CA ILE A 88 -7.76 -1.10 1.22
C ILE A 88 -9.22 -0.71 1.41
N ARG A 89 -9.81 -1.01 2.57
CA ARG A 89 -11.19 -0.61 2.89
C ARG A 89 -11.36 0.90 2.85
N PHE A 90 -10.44 1.66 3.48
CA PHE A 90 -10.47 3.13 3.45
C PHE A 90 -10.42 3.65 2.00
N ILE A 91 -9.53 3.12 1.17
CA ILE A 91 -9.44 3.53 -0.24
C ILE A 91 -10.76 3.24 -0.98
N LYS A 92 -11.39 2.08 -0.73
CA LYS A 92 -12.65 1.70 -1.36
C LYS A 92 -13.83 2.60 -0.94
N GLU A 93 -13.85 3.02 0.32
CA GLU A 93 -14.92 3.84 0.90
C GLU A 93 -14.77 5.34 0.64
N HIS A 94 -13.53 5.86 0.62
CA HIS A 94 -13.25 7.30 0.59
C HIS A 94 -12.45 7.76 -0.63
N GLY A 95 -11.94 6.82 -1.43
CA GLY A 95 -11.08 7.10 -2.57
C GLY A 95 -9.61 7.28 -2.20
N GLU A 96 -8.77 7.24 -3.24
CA GLU A 96 -7.32 7.25 -3.10
C GLU A 96 -6.75 8.58 -2.59
N MET A 97 -7.29 9.71 -3.05
CA MET A 97 -6.77 11.02 -2.64
C MET A 97 -7.03 11.28 -1.15
N ALA A 98 -8.24 10.99 -0.65
CA ALA A 98 -8.55 11.07 0.77
C ALA A 98 -7.62 10.16 1.59
N TYR A 99 -7.33 8.95 1.09
CA TYR A 99 -6.38 8.05 1.74
C TYR A 99 -4.96 8.63 1.78
N ALA A 100 -4.47 9.20 0.68
CA ALA A 100 -3.15 9.80 0.60
C ALA A 100 -3.02 11.01 1.54
N GLU A 101 -4.05 11.86 1.61
CA GLU A 101 -4.13 12.98 2.57
C GLU A 101 -4.08 12.50 4.01
N GLU A 102 -4.88 11.48 4.35
CA GLU A 102 -4.92 10.95 5.71
C GLU A 102 -3.59 10.32 6.11
N MET A 103 -2.96 9.56 5.22
CA MET A 103 -1.65 8.97 5.48
C MET A 103 -0.53 10.02 5.55
N ALA A 104 -0.61 11.07 4.74
CA ALA A 104 0.33 12.20 4.80
C ALA A 104 0.19 12.97 6.12
N LYS A 105 -1.05 13.28 6.54
CA LYS A 105 -1.37 13.94 7.82
C LYS A 105 -0.86 13.13 9.00
N ARG A 106 -1.11 11.82 9.01
CA ARG A 106 -0.60 10.89 10.03
C ARG A 106 0.91 10.65 9.96
N LYS A 107 1.56 11.05 8.86
CA LYS A 107 2.96 10.70 8.53
C LYS A 107 3.21 9.19 8.63
N SER A 108 2.22 8.38 8.21
CA SER A 108 2.22 6.92 8.36
C SER A 108 2.12 6.22 7.01
N GLN A 109 2.78 5.07 6.89
CA GLN A 109 2.71 4.20 5.70
C GLN A 109 1.43 3.36 5.67
N THR A 110 0.70 3.28 6.78
CA THR A 110 -0.41 2.35 6.96
C THR A 110 -1.30 2.77 8.12
N ILE A 111 -2.55 2.33 8.10
CA ILE A 111 -3.42 2.30 9.27
C ILE A 111 -2.84 1.27 10.25
N LYS A 112 -2.68 1.66 11.51
CA LYS A 112 -2.14 0.78 12.55
C LYS A 112 -3.21 -0.20 13.01
N ARG A 113 -2.79 -1.39 13.45
CA ARG A 113 -3.70 -2.30 14.14
C ARG A 113 -4.07 -1.68 15.48
N ILE A 114 -5.35 -1.83 15.86
CA ILE A 114 -5.86 -1.53 17.20
C ILE A 114 -5.48 -2.68 18.12
#